data_AF-M4Z5X7-F1
#
_entry.id   AF-M4Z5X7-F1
#
_cell.length_a   1.000
_cell.length_b   1.000
_cell.length_c   1.000
_cell.angle_alpha   90.00
_cell.angle_beta   90.00
_cell.angle_gamma   90.00
#
_symmetry.space_group_name_H-M   'P 1'
#
loop_
_entity.id
_entity.type
_entity.pdbx_description
1 polymer ?
#
loop_
_entity_poly.entity_id
_entity_poly.type
_entity_poly.pdbx_seq_one_letter_code
_entity_poly.pdbx_strand_id
1 'polypeptide(L)' 'MTEPLSLPLLQMQLDHLVPGQGLHLPTSEVERMFGHDDVANGRIRNFAEGHGCMFAWSGSGVQFVKLPRGER' A
#
# COMPACT_ATOMS: atom_id res chain seq x y z
N MET A 1 -13.16 -16.95 9.00
CA MET A 1 -13.42 -15.69 8.28
C MET A 1 -12.46 -14.67 8.83
N THR A 2 -11.46 -14.25 8.05
CA THR A 2 -10.51 -13.21 8.46
C THR A 2 -11.21 -11.86 8.35
N GLU A 3 -11.13 -11.01 9.37
CA GLU A 3 -11.75 -9.69 9.30
C GLU A 3 -11.11 -8.85 8.18
N PRO A 4 -11.89 -8.00 7.48
CA PRO A 4 -11.35 -7.15 6.44
C PRO A 4 -10.31 -6.18 7.02
N LEU A 5 -9.19 -6.01 6.32
CA LEU A 5 -8.09 -5.15 6.75
C LEU A 5 -8.59 -3.70 6.89
N SER A 6 -8.33 -2.98 7.97
CA SER A 6 -8.74 -1.56 8.02
C SER A 6 -7.67 -0.65 7.42
N LEU A 7 -8.06 0.54 6.92
CA LEU A 7 -7.08 1.55 6.46
C LEU A 7 -6.07 1.92 7.57
N PRO A 8 -6.48 2.16 8.84
CA PRO A 8 -5.52 2.40 9.92
C PRO A 8 -4.56 1.23 10.17
N LEU A 9 -5.03 -0.02 10.05
CA LEU A 9 -4.17 -1.19 10.19
C LEU A 9 -3.15 -1.28 9.06
N LEU A 10 -3.55 -1.00 7.82
CA LEU A 10 -2.62 -0.91 6.69
C LEU A 10 -1.55 0.17 6.91
N GLN A 11 -1.93 1.37 7.38
CA GLN A 11 -0.99 2.47 7.69
C GLN A 11 0.06 2.01 8.70
N MET A 12 -0.38 1.44 9.83
CA MET A 12 0.51 0.92 10.87
C MET A 12 1.46 -0.15 10.33
N GLN A 13 0.98 -1.05 9.48
CA GLN A 13 1.81 -2.08 8.87
C GLN A 13 2.88 -1.49 7.95
N LEU A 14 2.55 -0.50 7.12
CA LEU A 14 3.50 0.17 6.22
C LEU A 14 4.54 1.01 6.97
N ASP A 15 4.16 1.63 8.09
CA ASP A 15 5.06 2.41 8.94
C ASP A 15 6.10 1.53 9.65
N HIS A 16 5.75 0.28 9.95
CA HIS A 16 6.66 -0.69 10.56
C HIS A 16 7.57 -1.44 9.59
N LEU A 17 7.35 -1.33 8.28
CA LEU A 17 8.27 -1.92 7.30
C LEU A 17 9.66 -1.27 7.41
N VAL A 18 10.70 -2.09 7.35
CA VAL A 18 12.07 -1.61 7.14
C VAL A 18 12.39 -1.54 5.64
N PRO A 19 13.35 -0.71 5.20
CA PRO A 19 13.73 -0.60 3.79
C PRO A 19 13.94 -1.95 3.10
N GLY A 20 13.35 -2.11 1.91
CA GLY A 20 13.39 -3.35 1.13
C GLY A 20 12.30 -4.37 1.49
N GLN A 21 11.61 -4.23 2.63
CA GLN A 21 10.43 -5.04 2.91
C GLN A 21 9.21 -4.54 2.15
N GLY A 22 8.27 -5.45 1.91
CA GLY A 22 7.02 -5.11 1.26
C GLY A 22 5.81 -5.78 1.89
N LEU A 23 4.66 -5.19 1.62
CA LEU A 23 3.35 -5.69 2.01
C LEU A 23 2.46 -5.81 0.76
N HIS A 24 1.87 -6.99 0.58
CA HIS A 24 0.92 -7.23 -0.49
C HIS A 24 -0.51 -6.94 -0.02
N LEU A 25 -1.24 -6.14 -0.78
CA LEU A 25 -2.66 -5.88 -0.61
C LEU A 25 -3.42 -6.51 -1.77
N PRO A 26 -4.30 -7.50 -1.54
CA PRO A 26 -5.02 -8.17 -2.61
C PRO A 26 -6.02 -7.24 -3.29
N THR A 27 -6.33 -7.48 -4.57
CA THR A 27 -7.22 -6.63 -5.39
C THR A 27 -8.53 -6.27 -4.69
N SER A 28 -9.18 -7.23 -4.02
CA SER A 28 -10.45 -6.98 -3.32
C SER A 28 -10.32 -5.95 -2.19
N GLU A 29 -9.19 -5.94 -1.48
CA GLU A 29 -8.92 -4.94 -0.44
C GLU A 29 -8.50 -3.60 -1.05
N VAL A 30 -7.74 -3.62 -2.16
CA VAL A 30 -7.39 -2.41 -2.90
C VAL A 30 -8.64 -1.68 -3.37
N GLU A 31 -9.57 -2.40 -4.02
CA GLU A 31 -10.82 -1.83 -4.51
C GLU A 31 -11.69 -1.30 -3.38
N ARG A 32 -11.77 -2.03 -2.26
CA ARG A 32 -12.54 -1.62 -1.08
C ARG A 32 -11.96 -0.37 -0.41
N MET A 33 -10.65 -0.22 -0.40
CA MET A 33 -9.96 0.89 0.28
C MET A 33 -9.77 2.12 -0.60
N PHE A 34 -9.41 1.92 -1.86
CA PHE A 34 -8.95 2.99 -2.76
C PHE A 34 -9.90 3.25 -3.94
N GLY A 35 -10.81 2.31 -4.24
CA GLY A 35 -11.69 2.33 -5.40
C GLY A 35 -11.12 1.57 -6.60
N HIS A 36 -11.86 1.55 -7.71
CA HIS A 36 -11.55 0.81 -8.94
C HIS A 36 -11.37 1.73 -10.18
N ASP A 37 -11.32 3.04 -10.01
CA ASP A 37 -11.23 4.01 -11.11
C ASP A 37 -9.80 4.53 -11.34
N ASP A 38 -9.60 5.36 -12.36
CA ASP A 38 -8.31 5.99 -12.64
C ASP A 38 -7.81 6.86 -11.46
N VAL A 39 -8.71 7.28 -10.58
CA VAL A 39 -8.37 8.04 -9.36
C VAL A 39 -7.76 7.12 -8.29
N ALA A 40 -8.10 5.83 -8.27
CA ALA A 40 -7.53 4.86 -7.35
C ALA A 40 -6.00 4.79 -7.44
N ASN A 41 -5.44 4.82 -8.65
CA ASN A 41 -3.98 4.86 -8.85
C ASN A 41 -3.33 6.08 -8.19
N GLY A 42 -3.94 7.26 -8.31
CA GLY A 42 -3.47 8.48 -7.66
C GLY A 42 -3.55 8.38 -6.13
N ARG A 43 -4.63 7.80 -5.59
CA ARG A 43 -4.80 7.58 -4.15
C ARG A 43 -3.77 6.60 -3.60
N ILE A 44 -3.54 5.47 -4.29
CA ILE A 44 -2.55 4.46 -3.90
C ILE A 44 -1.15 5.06 -3.93
N ARG A 45 -0.83 5.86 -4.96
CA ARG A 45 0.45 6.58 -5.03
C ARG A 45 0.66 7.50 -3.84
N ASN A 46 -0.28 8.40 -3.60
CA ASN A 46 -0.20 9.36 -2.50
C ASN A 46 -0.10 8.65 -1.14
N PHE A 47 -0.83 7.55 -0.98
CA PHE A 47 -0.79 6.72 0.22
C PHE A 47 0.59 6.08 0.40
N ALA A 48 1.13 5.43 -0.65
CA ALA A 48 2.47 4.83 -0.61
C ALA A 48 3.55 5.87 -0.26
N GLU A 49 3.53 7.02 -0.93
CA GLU A 49 4.50 8.10 -0.71
C GLU A 49 4.42 8.66 0.72
N GLY A 50 3.20 8.82 1.27
CA GLY A 50 3.00 9.25 2.66
C GLY A 50 3.64 8.31 3.70
N HIS A 51 3.81 7.03 3.35
CA HIS A 51 4.47 6.02 4.19
C HIS A 51 5.91 5.72 3.75
N GLY A 52 6.51 6.52 2.87
CA GLY A 52 7.87 6.30 2.36
C GLY A 52 8.01 4.99 1.59
N CYS A 53 6.95 4.58 0.89
CA CYS A 53 6.89 3.37 0.09
C CYS A 53 6.75 3.72 -1.40
N MET A 54 7.27 2.84 -2.26
CA MET A 54 6.79 2.73 -3.63
C MET A 54 5.69 1.67 -3.72
N PHE A 55 4.92 1.68 -4.81
CA PHE A 55 3.97 0.60 -5.08
C PHE A 55 4.08 0.10 -6.52
N ALA A 56 3.68 -1.14 -6.74
CA ALA A 56 3.52 -1.74 -8.05
C ALA A 56 2.28 -2.63 -8.10
N TRP A 57 1.59 -2.64 -9.23
CA TRP A 57 0.52 -3.60 -9.48
C TRP A 57 1.11 -4.97 -9.85
N SER A 58 0.52 -6.02 -9.30
CA SER A 58 0.70 -7.40 -9.71
C SER A 58 -0.63 -7.98 -10.19
N GLY A 59 -0.61 -9.19 -10.76
CA GLY A 59 -1.85 -9.88 -11.13
C GLY A 59 -2.80 -10.17 -9.96
N SER A 60 -2.35 -10.05 -8.71
CA SER A 60 -3.13 -10.36 -7.50
C SER A 60 -3.49 -9.13 -6.65
N GLY A 61 -3.00 -7.93 -7.00
CA GLY A 61 -3.27 -6.70 -6.25
C GLY A 61 -2.11 -5.71 -6.30
N VAL A 62 -1.87 -5.00 -5.20
CA VAL A 62 -0.80 -4.00 -5.08
C VAL A 62 0.28 -4.51 -4.13
N GLN A 63 1.54 -4.36 -4.52
CA GLN A 63 2.69 -4.54 -3.66
C GLN A 63 3.21 -3.17 -3.23
N PHE A 64 3.20 -2.89 -1.93
CA PHE A 64 3.93 -1.77 -1.35
C PHE A 64 5.35 -2.23 -0.96
N VAL A 65 6.36 -1.39 -1.17
CA VAL A 65 7.75 -1.67 -0.77
C VAL A 65 8.35 -0.44 -0.10
N LYS A 66 8.90 -0.61 1.09
CA LYS A 66 9.53 0.47 1.85
C LYS A 66 10.82 0.89 1.17
N LEU A 67 10.93 2.18 0.91
CA LEU A 67 12.13 2.76 0.33
C LEU A 67 13.20 2.96 1.41
N PRO A 68 14.50 2.93 1.04
CA PRO A 68 15.53 3.45 1.92
C PRO A 68 15.19 4.91 2.25
N ARG A 69 15.45 5.32 3.50
CA ARG A 69 15.36 6.73 3.87
C ARG A 69 16.40 7.46 3.01
N GLY A 70 15.95 8.19 2.01
CA GLY A 70 16.82 9.15 1.33
C GLY A 70 17.24 10.18 2.37
N GLU A 71 18.54 10.38 2.54
CA GLU A 71 19.05 11.59 3.18
C GLU A 71 18.47 12.77 2.39
N ARG A 72 17.49 13.45 2.98
CA ARG A 72 17.06 14.78 2.54
C ARG A 72 17.96 15.81 3.19
#